data_AF-A0A7W0VTZ0-F1
#
_entry.id   AF-A0A7W0VTZ0-F1
#
_cell.length_a   1.000
_cell.length_b   1.000
_cell.length_c   1.000
_cell.angle_alpha   90.00
_cell.angle_beta   90.00
_cell.angle_gamma   90.00
#
_symmetry.space_group_name_H-M   'P 1'
#
loop_
_entity.id
_entity.type
_entity.pdbx_description
1 polymer ?
#
loop_
_entity_poly.entity_id
_entity_poly.type
_entity_poly.pdbx_seq_one_letter_code
_entity_poly.pdbx_strand_id
1 'polypeptide(L)'
;MPKVLLSNNSELLRHFSAQPFKRLELQLLVAANSGEARALFAKEEPALVVLDADDADSFDVAKEIKAKSPGTRMVLVAGKRLSGDQMRQVSACGCDELLIAPMTADELHDVVAIQLGEPRPGTEAFAIGVEISGKKVDATVSNLSLDGVRLVVSEPVAEGQSALLTVTPQGEGPITIKGTCVWAQPRDGRTVVGVAFDRLETAARAVLAKLTQWQVRKDGERTRVVLRGDFTEATRFDELLPQMVGRITFDMAQVTYMNSLGVRAWCEFLRTARIQGYEFHACSVPFILQASMVRDVIGRGTVTSFFA
;
A
#
# COMPACT_ATOMS: atom_id res chain seq x y z
N MET A 1 -0.46 18.53 15.62
CA MET A 1 -0.48 17.29 16.41
C MET A 1 -1.78 16.56 16.15
N PRO A 2 -1.78 15.46 15.38
CA PRO A 2 -2.99 14.70 15.12
C PRO A 2 -3.49 14.03 16.41
N LYS A 3 -4.80 14.15 16.67
CA LYS A 3 -5.47 13.47 17.79
C LYS A 3 -5.89 12.08 17.35
N VAL A 4 -5.60 11.08 18.19
CA VAL A 4 -5.96 9.68 17.97
C VAL A 4 -6.80 9.19 19.15
N LEU A 5 -8.04 8.79 18.88
CA LEU A 5 -8.92 8.17 19.86
C LEU A 5 -8.66 6.67 19.91
N LEU A 6 -8.41 6.13 21.10
CA LEU A 6 -8.11 4.73 21.35
C LEU A 6 -9.14 4.12 22.30
N SER A 7 -9.54 2.88 22.05
CA SER A 7 -10.12 2.05 23.10
C SER A 7 -9.09 1.78 24.19
N ASN A 8 -9.55 1.64 25.44
CA ASN A 8 -8.70 1.26 26.57
C ASN A 8 -8.33 -0.23 26.54
N ASN A 9 -7.55 -0.62 25.54
CA ASN A 9 -6.97 -1.95 25.42
C ASN A 9 -5.48 -1.89 25.80
N SER A 10 -5.06 -2.72 26.75
CA SER A 10 -3.70 -2.68 27.32
C SER A 10 -2.61 -3.00 26.31
N GLU A 11 -2.91 -3.87 25.33
CA GLU A 11 -1.99 -4.17 24.23
C GLU A 11 -1.82 -2.96 23.31
N LEU A 12 -2.91 -2.31 22.89
CA LEU A 12 -2.84 -1.07 22.11
C LEU A 12 -2.04 0.01 22.82
N LEU A 13 -2.37 0.32 24.08
CA LEU A 13 -1.68 1.34 24.85
C LEU A 13 -0.19 1.07 24.99
N ARG A 14 0.19 -0.20 25.17
CA ARG A 14 1.59 -0.64 25.18
C ARG A 14 2.28 -0.36 23.84
N HIS A 15 1.64 -0.65 22.71
CA HIS A 15 2.22 -0.40 21.40
C HIS A 15 2.33 1.09 21.07
N PHE A 16 1.33 1.91 21.39
CA PHE A 16 1.38 3.37 21.22
C PHE A 16 2.46 4.04 22.08
N SER A 17 2.90 3.39 23.16
CA SER A 17 4.01 3.85 23.99
C SER A 17 5.40 3.47 23.45
N ALA A 18 5.46 2.64 22.40
CA ALA A 18 6.71 2.14 21.83
C ALA A 18 7.46 3.22 21.02
N GLN A 19 8.74 2.96 20.75
CA GLN A 19 9.64 3.91 20.08
C GLN A 19 9.17 4.36 18.67
N PRO A 20 8.57 3.52 17.81
CA PRO A 20 8.10 3.94 16.49
C PRO A 20 7.10 5.12 16.55
N PHE A 21 6.17 5.09 17.51
CA PHE A 21 5.12 6.10 17.66
C PHE A 21 5.62 7.45 18.17
N LYS A 22 6.80 7.52 18.78
CA LYS A 22 7.36 8.79 19.28
C LYS A 22 7.59 9.81 18.16
N ARG A 23 7.82 9.33 16.93
CA ARG A 23 8.06 10.19 15.76
C ARG A 23 6.79 10.79 15.16
N LEU A 24 5.64 10.20 15.45
CA LEU A 24 4.35 10.65 14.91
C LEU A 24 3.75 11.82 15.70
N GLU A 25 4.34 12.16 16.85
CA GLU A 25 3.87 13.26 17.72
C GLU A 25 2.34 13.20 17.91
N LEU A 26 1.81 12.06 18.35
CA LEU A 26 0.35 11.87 18.47
C LEU A 26 -0.19 12.42 19.79
N GLN A 27 -1.39 13.01 19.76
CA GLN A 27 -2.18 13.24 20.97
C GLN A 27 -3.13 12.06 21.19
N LEU A 28 -2.89 11.23 22.21
CA LEU A 28 -3.76 10.08 22.50
C LEU A 28 -4.94 10.50 23.36
N LEU A 29 -6.15 10.18 22.91
CA LEU A 29 -7.39 10.26 23.66
C LEU A 29 -7.82 8.83 23.99
N VAL A 30 -7.87 8.45 25.25
CA VAL A 30 -8.17 7.06 25.64
C VAL A 30 -9.58 7.00 26.20
N ALA A 31 -10.44 6.20 25.59
CA ALA A 31 -11.80 5.93 26.05
C ALA A 31 -11.85 4.62 26.83
N ALA A 32 -12.31 4.67 28.08
CA ALA A 32 -12.50 3.49 28.92
C ALA A 32 -13.68 2.61 28.47
N ASN A 33 -14.63 3.17 27.71
CA ASN A 33 -15.79 2.46 27.18
C ASN A 33 -16.38 3.20 25.96
N SER A 34 -17.34 2.55 25.30
CA SER A 34 -18.04 3.05 24.12
C SER A 34 -18.82 4.36 24.32
N GLY A 35 -19.29 4.65 25.53
CA GLY A 35 -19.95 5.93 25.85
C GLY A 35 -18.94 7.09 25.87
N GLU A 36 -17.80 6.87 26.52
CA GLU A 36 -16.69 7.82 26.56
C GLU A 36 -16.08 8.03 25.17
N ALA A 37 -15.95 6.97 24.36
CA ALA A 37 -15.44 7.07 22.99
C ALA A 37 -16.30 8.03 22.15
N ARG A 38 -17.63 7.92 22.23
CA ARG A 38 -18.56 8.84 21.54
C ARG A 38 -18.43 10.27 22.04
N ALA A 39 -18.30 10.46 23.36
CA ALA A 39 -18.17 11.78 23.96
C ALA A 39 -16.85 12.45 23.57
N LEU A 40 -15.73 11.72 23.63
CA LEU A 40 -14.42 12.20 23.19
C LEU A 40 -14.40 12.50 21.71
N PHE A 41 -14.99 11.63 20.87
CA PHE A 41 -15.09 11.88 19.43
C PHE A 41 -15.84 13.18 19.13
N ALA A 42 -17.03 13.36 19.73
CA ALA A 42 -17.86 14.54 19.50
C ALA A 42 -17.22 15.84 20.00
N LYS A 43 -16.38 15.77 21.03
CA LYS A 43 -15.72 16.92 21.64
C LYS A 43 -14.42 17.30 20.94
N GLU A 44 -13.60 16.30 20.60
CA GLU A 44 -12.20 16.51 20.24
C GLU A 44 -11.93 16.39 18.75
N GLU A 45 -12.88 15.82 17.97
CA GLU A 45 -12.82 15.60 16.52
C GLU A 45 -11.48 14.98 16.07
N PRO A 46 -11.14 13.76 16.56
CA PRO A 46 -9.86 13.14 16.25
C PRO A 46 -9.71 12.82 14.76
N ALA A 47 -8.47 12.87 14.27
CA ALA A 47 -8.14 12.52 12.89
C ALA A 47 -8.24 11.01 12.63
N LEU A 48 -7.99 10.21 13.67
CA LEU A 48 -7.99 8.75 13.63
C LEU A 48 -8.66 8.17 14.88
N VAL A 49 -9.42 7.11 14.69
CA VAL A 49 -10.01 6.29 15.75
C VAL A 49 -9.49 4.86 15.63
N VAL A 50 -8.98 4.28 16.72
CA VAL A 50 -8.57 2.87 16.80
C VAL A 50 -9.39 2.18 17.88
N LEU A 51 -10.26 1.25 17.49
CA LEU A 51 -11.13 0.52 18.42
C LEU A 51 -10.75 -0.96 18.49
N ASP A 52 -10.99 -1.54 19.66
CA ASP A 52 -10.89 -2.97 19.89
C ASP A 52 -12.19 -3.62 19.40
N ALA A 53 -12.12 -4.45 18.38
CA ALA A 53 -13.26 -5.11 17.76
C ALA A 53 -13.87 -6.22 18.65
N ASP A 54 -13.18 -6.62 19.72
CA ASP A 54 -13.72 -7.59 20.67
C ASP A 54 -14.65 -6.95 21.72
N ASP A 55 -14.69 -5.62 21.81
CA ASP A 55 -15.72 -4.90 22.56
C ASP A 55 -17.06 -4.93 21.79
N ALA A 56 -18.13 -5.36 22.46
CA ALA A 56 -19.43 -5.65 21.87
C ALA A 56 -20.03 -4.46 21.12
N ASP A 57 -19.73 -3.24 21.58
CA ASP A 57 -20.29 -2.00 21.05
C ASP A 57 -19.39 -1.33 20.00
N SER A 58 -18.17 -1.83 19.75
CA SER A 58 -17.19 -1.16 18.89
C SER A 58 -17.66 -0.98 17.45
N PHE A 59 -18.39 -1.97 16.90
CA PHE A 59 -18.95 -1.85 15.55
C PHE A 59 -20.03 -0.78 15.45
N ASP A 60 -20.80 -0.56 16.51
CA ASP A 60 -21.86 0.46 16.52
C ASP A 60 -21.28 1.85 16.78
N VAL A 61 -20.26 1.97 17.65
CA VAL A 61 -19.46 3.19 17.78
C VAL A 61 -18.85 3.58 16.44
N ALA A 62 -18.26 2.60 15.72
CA ALA A 62 -17.69 2.80 14.40
C ALA A 62 -18.71 3.37 13.40
N LYS A 63 -19.89 2.73 13.28
CA LYS A 63 -20.98 3.19 12.41
C LYS A 63 -21.43 4.61 12.74
N GLU A 64 -21.63 4.91 14.02
CA GLU A 64 -22.08 6.23 14.45
C GLU A 64 -21.06 7.33 14.14
N ILE A 65 -19.77 7.06 14.38
CA ILE A 65 -18.69 7.97 14.05
C ILE A 65 -18.65 8.20 12.54
N LYS A 66 -18.69 7.13 11.74
CA LYS A 66 -18.66 7.22 10.27
C LYS A 66 -19.89 7.92 9.69
N ALA A 67 -21.06 7.73 10.28
CA ALA A 67 -22.28 8.44 9.90
C ALA A 67 -22.18 9.96 10.16
N LYS A 68 -21.53 10.36 11.26
CA LYS A 68 -21.32 11.78 11.61
C LYS A 68 -20.18 12.43 10.83
N SER A 69 -19.09 11.70 10.63
CA SER A 69 -17.87 12.18 9.98
C SER A 69 -17.29 11.09 9.08
N PRO A 70 -17.78 10.96 7.83
CA PRO A 70 -17.31 9.95 6.89
C PRO A 70 -15.81 10.02 6.59
N GLY A 71 -15.22 11.22 6.71
CA GLY A 71 -13.78 11.46 6.49
C GLY A 71 -12.87 11.08 7.66
N THR A 72 -13.43 10.78 8.85
CA THR A 72 -12.62 10.31 9.99
C THR A 72 -12.05 8.95 9.67
N ARG A 73 -10.73 8.78 9.86
CA ARG A 73 -10.08 7.48 9.66
C ARG A 73 -10.31 6.55 10.83
N MET A 74 -10.43 5.27 10.54
CA MET A 74 -10.84 4.28 11.52
C MET A 74 -10.16 2.93 11.31
N VAL A 75 -9.53 2.45 12.37
CA VAL A 75 -8.89 1.14 12.44
C VAL A 75 -9.62 0.30 13.49
N LEU A 76 -9.98 -0.92 13.11
CA LEU A 76 -10.44 -1.94 14.07
C LEU A 76 -9.30 -2.91 14.36
N VAL A 77 -9.14 -3.29 15.62
CA VAL A 77 -8.16 -4.30 16.05
C VAL A 77 -8.90 -5.49 16.63
N ALA A 78 -8.72 -6.67 16.04
CA ALA A 78 -9.40 -7.89 16.49
C ALA A 78 -8.42 -8.88 17.12
N GLY A 79 -8.76 -9.44 18.29
CA GLY A 79 -7.90 -10.34 19.05
C GLY A 79 -7.71 -11.75 18.46
N LYS A 80 -8.65 -12.21 17.63
CA LYS A 80 -8.69 -13.56 17.05
C LYS A 80 -9.27 -13.55 15.63
N ARG A 81 -9.33 -14.74 15.01
CA ARG A 81 -10.16 -14.96 13.81
C ARG A 81 -11.57 -14.49 14.08
N LEU A 82 -12.01 -13.51 13.29
CA LEU A 82 -13.38 -13.04 13.30
C LEU A 82 -14.34 -14.14 12.87
N SER A 83 -15.50 -14.21 13.54
CA SER A 83 -16.62 -15.03 13.09
C SER A 83 -17.20 -14.49 11.78
N GLY A 84 -18.00 -15.30 11.08
CA GLY A 84 -18.71 -14.83 9.89
C GLY A 84 -19.65 -13.65 10.16
N ASP A 85 -20.22 -13.56 11.37
CA ASP A 85 -21.02 -12.41 11.80
C ASP A 85 -20.16 -11.17 12.02
N GLN A 86 -19.04 -11.31 12.71
CA GLN A 86 -18.12 -10.19 12.93
C GLN A 86 -17.56 -9.67 11.61
N MET A 87 -17.27 -10.54 10.63
CA MET A 87 -16.86 -10.12 9.28
C MET A 87 -17.93 -9.30 8.56
N ARG A 88 -19.22 -9.66 8.72
CA ARG A 88 -20.33 -8.84 8.21
C ARG A 88 -20.40 -7.48 8.91
N GLN A 89 -20.13 -7.44 10.22
CA GLN A 89 -20.11 -6.20 10.97
C GLN A 89 -18.94 -5.29 10.56
N VAL A 90 -17.74 -5.83 10.34
CA VAL A 90 -16.59 -5.09 9.79
C VAL A 90 -16.98 -4.43 8.47
N SER A 91 -17.52 -5.19 7.54
CA SER A 91 -17.95 -4.66 6.23
C SER A 91 -19.04 -3.60 6.34
N ALA A 92 -19.94 -3.70 7.33
CA ALA A 92 -21.04 -2.76 7.51
C ALA A 92 -20.69 -1.52 8.36
N CYS A 93 -19.59 -1.55 9.12
CA CYS A 93 -19.28 -0.48 10.07
C CYS A 93 -18.53 0.71 9.46
N GLY A 94 -17.97 0.53 8.26
CA GLY A 94 -17.27 1.58 7.54
C GLY A 94 -15.87 1.88 8.07
N CYS A 95 -15.25 0.98 8.83
CA CYS A 95 -13.84 1.11 9.18
C CYS A 95 -12.95 1.12 7.92
N ASP A 96 -11.86 1.87 7.94
CA ASP A 96 -10.93 1.93 6.81
C ASP A 96 -9.97 0.73 6.79
N GLU A 97 -9.67 0.16 7.95
CA GLU A 97 -8.74 -0.95 8.08
C GLU A 97 -9.05 -1.87 9.26
N LEU A 98 -8.84 -3.17 9.06
CA LEU A 98 -8.87 -4.17 10.12
C LEU A 98 -7.46 -4.74 10.33
N LEU A 99 -7.01 -4.75 11.57
CA LEU A 99 -5.74 -5.32 12.04
C LEU A 99 -6.01 -6.49 12.99
N ILE A 100 -5.29 -7.60 12.80
CA ILE A 100 -5.47 -8.83 13.59
C ILE A 100 -4.33 -8.96 14.59
N ALA A 101 -4.67 -9.12 15.86
CA ALA A 101 -3.71 -9.40 16.92
C ALA A 101 -3.37 -10.91 17.00
N PRO A 102 -2.20 -11.30 17.56
CA PRO A 102 -1.16 -10.41 18.08
C PRO A 102 -0.44 -9.68 16.94
N MET A 103 -0.17 -8.38 17.14
CA MET A 103 0.65 -7.58 16.24
C MET A 103 1.85 -6.97 16.96
N THR A 104 2.85 -6.60 16.18
CA THR A 104 4.01 -5.85 16.64
C THR A 104 3.70 -4.35 16.71
N ALA A 105 4.53 -3.59 17.44
CA ALA A 105 4.41 -2.13 17.45
C ALA A 105 4.66 -1.52 16.06
N ASP A 106 5.53 -2.14 15.25
CA ASP A 106 5.82 -1.70 13.89
C ASP A 106 4.62 -1.91 12.95
N GLU A 107 3.93 -3.05 13.05
CA GLU A 107 2.71 -3.31 12.28
C GLU A 107 1.59 -2.33 12.62
N LEU A 108 1.35 -2.05 13.91
CA LEU A 108 0.36 -1.05 14.30
C LEU A 108 0.79 0.36 13.86
N HIS A 109 2.09 0.68 13.95
CA HIS A 109 2.63 1.94 13.50
C HIS A 109 2.39 2.15 12.01
N ASP A 110 2.63 1.14 11.18
CA ASP A 110 2.43 1.23 9.74
C ASP A 110 0.97 1.49 9.39
N VAL A 111 0.04 0.77 10.04
CA VAL A 111 -1.40 0.99 9.90
C VAL A 111 -1.77 2.42 10.27
N VAL A 112 -1.33 2.90 11.45
CA VAL A 112 -1.63 4.27 11.91
C VAL A 112 -1.04 5.32 10.97
N ALA A 113 0.21 5.15 10.54
CA ALA A 113 0.89 6.05 9.63
C ALA A 113 0.16 6.14 8.28
N ILE A 114 -0.27 5.00 7.72
CA ILE A 114 -1.08 4.94 6.49
C ILE A 114 -2.35 5.78 6.64
N GLN A 115 -3.08 5.58 7.73
CA GLN A 115 -4.35 6.27 7.95
C GLN A 115 -4.15 7.77 8.17
N LEU A 116 -3.04 8.18 8.80
CA LEU A 116 -2.71 9.60 8.99
C LEU A 116 -2.10 10.26 7.74
N GLY A 117 -1.86 9.51 6.66
CA GLY A 117 -1.25 10.03 5.43
C GLY A 117 0.25 10.29 5.55
N GLU A 118 0.91 9.66 6.52
CA GLU A 118 2.35 9.77 6.71
C GLU A 118 3.09 9.04 5.57
N PRO A 119 4.25 9.55 5.13
CA PRO A 119 5.06 8.90 4.10
C PRO A 119 5.42 7.48 4.52
N ARG A 120 5.11 6.49 3.68
CA ARG A 120 5.45 5.10 3.96
C ARG A 120 6.90 4.83 3.60
N PRO A 121 7.57 3.92 4.32
CA PRO A 121 8.76 3.28 3.80
C PRO A 121 8.47 2.72 2.41
N GLY A 122 9.13 3.26 1.39
CA GLY A 122 8.92 2.88 0.01
C GLY A 122 7.99 3.76 -0.81
N THR A 123 7.32 4.78 -0.26
CA THR A 123 6.74 5.85 -1.08
C THR A 123 7.82 6.87 -1.43
N GLU A 124 8.98 6.40 -1.86
CA GLU A 124 10.13 7.23 -2.22
C GLU A 124 9.66 8.20 -3.30
N ALA A 125 9.72 9.50 -3.00
CA ALA A 125 9.38 10.50 -3.99
C ALA A 125 10.38 10.37 -5.14
N PHE A 126 9.89 10.49 -6.37
CA PHE A 126 10.77 10.58 -7.52
C PHE A 126 10.24 11.68 -8.44
N ALA A 127 11.17 12.38 -9.07
CA ALA A 127 10.86 13.32 -10.13
C ALA A 127 11.07 12.65 -11.48
N ILE A 128 10.19 12.93 -12.44
CA ILE A 128 10.36 12.50 -13.83
C ILE A 128 10.44 13.73 -14.72
N GLY A 129 11.58 13.90 -15.39
CA GLY A 129 11.71 14.78 -16.54
C GLY A 129 11.43 14.00 -17.83
N VAL A 130 10.69 14.62 -18.76
CA VAL A 130 10.35 14.00 -20.04
C VAL A 130 10.82 14.90 -21.19
N GLU A 131 11.50 14.30 -22.15
CA GLU A 131 11.78 14.91 -23.44
C GLU A 131 11.17 14.06 -24.57
N ILE A 132 10.49 14.70 -25.51
CA ILE A 132 9.92 14.05 -26.71
C ILE A 132 10.51 14.73 -27.93
N SER A 133 11.10 13.94 -28.84
CA SER A 133 11.83 14.44 -30.02
C SER A 133 12.88 15.52 -29.67
N GLY A 134 13.56 15.35 -28.53
CA GLY A 134 14.59 16.28 -28.04
C GLY A 134 14.09 17.58 -27.43
N LYS A 135 12.77 17.75 -27.23
CA LYS A 135 12.19 18.88 -26.52
C LYS A 135 11.68 18.45 -25.15
N LYS A 136 12.01 19.21 -24.11
CA LYS A 136 11.40 19.07 -22.78
C LYS A 136 9.92 19.39 -22.88
N VAL A 137 9.09 18.50 -22.33
CA VAL A 137 7.64 18.64 -22.32
C VAL A 137 7.14 18.61 -20.88
N ASP A 138 6.08 19.37 -20.62
CA ASP A 138 5.33 19.25 -19.36
C ASP A 138 4.45 17.99 -19.43
N ALA A 139 4.76 17.01 -18.60
CA ALA A 139 4.14 15.70 -18.62
C ALA A 139 3.83 15.21 -17.21
N THR A 140 2.61 14.71 -17.01
CA THR A 140 2.23 13.97 -15.80
C THR A 140 2.36 12.48 -16.08
N VAL A 141 3.07 11.77 -15.20
CA VAL A 141 3.18 10.30 -15.27
C VAL A 141 1.95 9.71 -14.61
N SER A 142 1.17 8.96 -15.39
CA SER A 142 -0.06 8.32 -14.91
C SER A 142 0.12 6.82 -14.61
N ASN A 143 1.12 6.18 -15.21
CA ASN A 143 1.53 4.80 -14.93
C ASN A 143 3.01 4.64 -15.33
N LEU A 144 3.80 3.96 -14.52
CA LEU A 144 5.21 3.64 -14.77
C LEU A 144 5.42 2.14 -14.52
N SER A 145 6.05 1.44 -15.46
CA SER A 145 6.38 0.02 -15.35
C SER A 145 7.84 -0.23 -15.73
N LEU A 146 8.24 -1.51 -15.80
CA LEU A 146 9.55 -1.90 -16.33
C LEU A 146 9.66 -1.77 -17.85
N ASP A 147 8.53 -1.82 -18.57
CA ASP A 147 8.52 -1.90 -20.04
C ASP A 147 8.08 -0.59 -20.69
N GLY A 148 7.55 0.35 -19.91
CA GLY A 148 7.11 1.62 -20.43
C GLY A 148 6.50 2.55 -19.40
N VAL A 149 5.94 3.63 -19.92
CA VAL A 149 5.30 4.69 -19.13
C VAL A 149 4.10 5.22 -19.89
N ARG A 150 3.04 5.55 -19.15
CA ARG A 150 1.89 6.27 -19.65
C ARG A 150 1.95 7.72 -19.18
N LEU A 151 2.06 8.62 -20.14
CA LEU A 151 2.19 10.06 -19.92
C LEU A 151 0.92 10.79 -20.30
N VAL A 152 0.64 11.90 -19.61
CA VAL A 152 -0.33 12.91 -20.02
C VAL A 152 0.45 14.19 -20.29
N VAL A 153 0.55 14.58 -21.56
CA VAL A 153 1.37 15.70 -22.04
C VAL A 153 0.45 16.84 -22.49
N SER A 154 0.85 18.09 -22.23
CA SER A 154 0.08 19.28 -22.63
C SER A 154 0.18 19.62 -24.13
N GLU A 155 1.02 18.92 -24.87
CA GLU A 155 1.31 19.18 -26.28
C GLU A 155 0.91 17.98 -27.17
N PRO A 156 0.68 18.19 -28.48
CA PRO A 156 0.47 17.11 -29.44
C PRO A 156 1.69 16.19 -29.54
N VAL A 157 1.47 14.89 -29.41
CA VAL A 157 2.50 13.85 -29.59
C VAL A 157 2.01 12.86 -30.64
N ALA A 158 2.91 12.43 -31.52
CA ALA A 158 2.65 11.44 -32.54
C ALA A 158 3.31 10.09 -32.18
N GLU A 159 2.70 9.01 -32.65
CA GLU A 159 3.31 7.68 -32.61
C GLU A 159 4.63 7.66 -33.39
N GLY A 160 5.59 6.88 -32.90
CA GLY A 160 6.95 6.76 -33.45
C GLY A 160 7.94 7.82 -32.98
N GLN A 161 7.49 8.87 -32.27
CA GLN A 161 8.41 9.86 -31.72
C GLN A 161 9.29 9.25 -30.61
N SER A 162 10.58 9.60 -30.62
CA SER A 162 11.50 9.20 -29.55
C SER A 162 11.19 9.96 -28.26
N ALA A 163 11.36 9.28 -27.14
CA ALA A 163 11.21 9.83 -25.80
C ALA A 163 12.46 9.55 -24.97
N LEU A 164 12.83 10.50 -24.14
CA LEU A 164 13.89 10.38 -23.14
C LEU A 164 13.30 10.73 -21.78
N LEU A 165 13.36 9.78 -20.85
CA LEU A 165 12.92 9.96 -19.48
C LEU A 165 14.13 10.11 -18.56
N THR A 166 14.07 11.07 -17.65
CA THR A 166 15.02 11.20 -16.55
C THR A 166 14.28 10.97 -15.24
N VAL A 167 14.53 9.83 -14.59
CA VAL A 167 13.92 9.49 -13.30
C VAL A 167 14.93 9.81 -12.21
N THR A 168 14.53 10.62 -11.23
CA THR A 168 15.36 11.04 -10.10
C THR A 168 14.74 10.56 -8.80
N PRO A 169 15.12 9.37 -8.30
CA PRO A 169 14.66 8.90 -6.99
C PRO A 169 15.21 9.77 -5.86
N GLN A 170 14.42 10.00 -4.81
CA GLN A 170 14.86 10.77 -3.65
C GLN A 170 16.07 10.12 -2.98
N GLY A 171 17.17 10.88 -2.87
CA GLY A 171 18.41 10.43 -2.25
C GLY A 171 19.33 9.60 -3.14
N GLU A 172 18.97 9.36 -4.40
CA GLU A 172 19.79 8.65 -5.39
C GLU A 172 20.08 9.55 -6.61
N GLY A 173 21.03 9.16 -7.45
CA GLY A 173 21.34 9.87 -8.70
C GLY A 173 20.27 9.66 -9.78
N PRO A 174 20.10 10.60 -10.72
CA PRO A 174 19.17 10.43 -11.82
C PRO A 174 19.59 9.29 -12.75
N ILE A 175 18.61 8.55 -13.26
CA ILE A 175 18.78 7.60 -14.36
C ILE A 175 18.10 8.11 -15.62
N THR A 176 18.64 7.76 -16.78
CA THR A 176 18.07 8.12 -18.08
C THR A 176 17.59 6.88 -18.81
N ILE A 177 16.36 6.91 -19.34
CA ILE A 177 15.71 5.81 -20.02
C ILE A 177 15.26 6.31 -21.39
N LYS A 178 15.65 5.61 -22.45
CA LYS A 178 15.17 5.87 -23.81
C LYS A 178 13.92 5.05 -24.09
N GLY A 179 13.04 5.58 -24.92
CA GLY A 179 11.87 4.86 -25.40
C GLY A 179 11.27 5.48 -26.64
N THR A 180 10.19 4.86 -27.13
CA THR A 180 9.46 5.27 -28.32
C THR A 180 7.97 5.38 -27.99
N CYS A 181 7.32 6.45 -28.46
CA CYS A 181 5.87 6.62 -28.35
C CYS A 181 5.19 5.56 -29.22
N VAL A 182 4.56 4.55 -28.62
CA VAL A 182 3.91 3.43 -29.32
C VAL A 182 2.43 3.66 -29.59
N TRP A 183 1.83 4.65 -28.92
CA TRP A 183 0.51 5.17 -29.23
C TRP A 183 0.35 6.56 -28.63
N ALA A 184 -0.50 7.38 -29.23
CA ALA A 184 -0.85 8.71 -28.72
C ALA A 184 -2.33 9.01 -28.99
N GLN A 185 -3.04 9.47 -27.96
CA GLN A 185 -4.47 9.76 -28.02
C GLN A 185 -4.76 11.17 -27.50
N PRO A 186 -5.24 12.09 -28.35
CA PRO A 186 -5.71 13.39 -27.91
C PRO A 186 -6.91 13.28 -26.97
N ARG A 187 -6.92 14.03 -25.87
CA ARG A 187 -8.01 14.09 -24.89
C ARG A 187 -8.02 15.45 -24.19
N ASP A 188 -9.13 16.19 -24.31
CA ASP A 188 -9.37 17.45 -23.59
C ASP A 188 -8.22 18.47 -23.69
N GLY A 189 -7.67 18.65 -24.91
CA GLY A 189 -6.55 19.57 -25.15
C GLY A 189 -5.18 19.08 -24.67
N ARG A 190 -5.09 17.82 -24.21
CA ARG A 190 -3.84 17.13 -23.87
C ARG A 190 -3.66 15.91 -24.76
N THR A 191 -2.49 15.29 -24.72
CA THR A 191 -2.23 14.00 -25.35
C THR A 191 -1.88 12.97 -24.30
N VAL A 192 -2.62 11.86 -24.26
CA VAL A 192 -2.23 10.68 -23.49
C VAL A 192 -1.33 9.84 -24.38
N VAL A 193 -0.13 9.50 -23.89
CA VAL A 193 0.91 8.83 -24.69
C VAL A 193 1.36 7.57 -23.95
N GLY A 194 1.47 6.46 -24.68
CA GLY A 194 2.20 5.29 -24.22
C GLY A 194 3.60 5.29 -24.81
N VAL A 195 4.61 5.27 -23.95
CA VAL A 195 6.01 5.12 -24.36
C VAL A 195 6.47 3.74 -23.95
N ALA A 196 6.93 2.95 -24.91
CA ALA A 196 7.64 1.70 -24.64
C ALA A 196 9.13 2.01 -24.44
N PHE A 197 9.74 1.44 -23.41
CA PHE A 197 11.16 1.61 -23.16
C PHE A 197 11.98 0.77 -24.13
N ASP A 198 13.11 1.33 -24.55
CA ASP A 198 14.15 0.56 -25.20
C ASP A 198 14.76 -0.44 -24.19
N ARG A 199 15.72 -1.25 -24.62
CA ARG A 199 16.42 -2.17 -23.71
C ARG A 199 17.05 -1.40 -22.54
N LEU A 200 16.54 -1.66 -21.34
CA LEU A 200 17.02 -1.03 -20.12
C LEU A 200 18.42 -1.52 -19.71
N GLU A 201 19.25 -0.59 -19.27
CA GLU A 201 20.48 -0.92 -18.54
C GLU A 201 20.15 -1.50 -17.16
N THR A 202 21.04 -2.35 -16.62
CA THR A 202 20.82 -3.04 -15.34
C THR A 202 20.52 -2.09 -14.19
N ALA A 203 21.22 -0.96 -14.11
CA ALA A 203 21.00 0.04 -13.07
C ALA A 203 19.62 0.71 -13.20
N ALA A 204 19.24 1.14 -14.42
CA ALA A 204 17.93 1.72 -14.67
C ALA A 204 16.79 0.75 -14.38
N ARG A 205 16.97 -0.53 -14.76
CA ARG A 205 16.01 -1.61 -14.48
C ARG A 205 15.84 -1.83 -12.98
N ALA A 206 16.93 -1.85 -12.20
CA ALA A 206 16.87 -2.03 -10.76
C ALA A 206 16.13 -0.88 -10.06
N VAL A 207 16.41 0.37 -10.47
CA VAL A 207 15.69 1.55 -9.95
C VAL A 207 14.21 1.51 -10.32
N LEU A 208 13.86 1.21 -11.58
CA LEU A 208 12.46 1.08 -11.97
C LEU A 208 11.75 -0.05 -11.23
N ALA A 209 12.39 -1.22 -11.07
CA ALA A 209 11.82 -2.33 -10.31
C ALA A 209 11.55 -1.94 -8.86
N LYS A 210 12.50 -1.21 -8.23
CA LYS A 210 12.36 -0.67 -6.88
C LYS A 210 11.19 0.30 -6.77
N LEU A 211 11.00 1.17 -7.76
CA LEU A 211 9.94 2.17 -7.77
C LEU A 211 8.56 1.57 -8.07
N THR A 212 8.49 0.58 -8.97
CA THR A 212 7.23 0.15 -9.60
C THR A 212 6.72 -1.23 -9.16
N GLN A 213 7.58 -2.11 -8.64
CA GLN A 213 7.20 -3.50 -8.36
C GLN A 213 7.41 -3.90 -6.91
N TRP A 214 8.62 -3.77 -6.37
CA TRP A 214 8.87 -4.14 -4.97
C TRP A 214 10.10 -3.49 -4.34
N GLN A 215 10.08 -3.43 -3.01
CA GLN A 215 11.24 -3.11 -2.19
C GLN A 215 11.44 -4.19 -1.12
N VAL A 216 12.65 -4.75 -1.05
CA VAL A 216 13.04 -5.72 -0.03
C VAL A 216 13.84 -5.02 1.07
N ARG A 217 13.46 -5.22 2.32
CA ARG A 217 14.14 -4.69 3.52
C ARG A 217 14.33 -5.80 4.55
N LYS A 218 15.40 -5.68 5.34
CA LYS A 218 15.63 -6.56 6.50
C LYS A 218 15.18 -5.81 7.76
N ASP A 219 14.16 -6.36 8.42
CA ASP A 219 13.57 -5.84 9.65
C ASP A 219 13.89 -6.84 10.78
N GLY A 220 15.10 -6.73 11.33
CA GLY A 220 15.61 -7.69 12.33
C GLY A 220 15.76 -9.10 11.75
N GLU A 221 15.03 -10.07 12.30
CA GLU A 221 15.02 -11.47 11.83
C GLU A 221 14.04 -11.73 10.69
N ARG A 222 13.21 -10.74 10.32
CA ARG A 222 12.23 -10.86 9.24
C ARG A 222 12.70 -10.07 8.01
N THR A 223 12.34 -10.56 6.83
CA THR A 223 12.49 -9.81 5.59
C THR A 223 11.13 -9.23 5.22
N ARG A 224 11.04 -7.91 5.07
CA ARG A 224 9.83 -7.24 4.58
C ARG A 224 9.95 -7.01 3.09
N VAL A 225 8.89 -7.34 2.36
CA VAL A 225 8.78 -7.14 0.91
C VAL A 225 7.57 -6.26 0.66
N VAL A 226 7.82 -4.98 0.34
CA VAL A 226 6.78 -4.02 -0.02
C VAL A 226 6.47 -4.20 -1.49
N LEU A 227 5.29 -4.70 -1.81
CA LEU A 227 4.80 -4.95 -3.16
C LEU A 227 3.96 -3.77 -3.66
N ARG A 228 4.12 -3.42 -4.93
CA ARG A 228 3.57 -2.21 -5.53
C ARG A 228 3.01 -2.43 -6.92
N GLY A 229 2.11 -1.53 -7.30
CA GLY A 229 1.59 -1.42 -8.64
C GLY A 229 0.70 -2.60 -9.02
N ASP A 230 0.70 -2.90 -10.31
CA ASP A 230 -0.18 -3.90 -10.89
C ASP A 230 0.53 -5.25 -10.98
N PHE A 231 -0.17 -6.31 -10.58
CA PHE A 231 0.27 -7.68 -10.81
C PHE A 231 -0.32 -8.16 -12.13
N THR A 232 0.53 -8.24 -13.14
CA THR A 232 0.19 -8.65 -14.50
C THR A 232 1.21 -9.68 -15.00
N GLU A 233 1.07 -10.09 -16.26
CA GLU A 233 2.07 -10.89 -16.97
C GLU A 233 3.46 -10.23 -17.07
N ALA A 234 3.55 -8.91 -16.91
CA ALA A 234 4.81 -8.18 -16.91
C ALA A 234 5.53 -8.23 -15.54
N THR A 235 4.84 -8.68 -14.48
CA THR A 235 5.41 -8.74 -13.14
C THR A 235 6.34 -9.96 -13.00
N ARG A 236 7.61 -9.70 -12.67
CA ARG A 236 8.70 -10.70 -12.66
C ARG A 236 9.02 -11.22 -11.26
N PHE A 237 8.05 -11.88 -10.62
CA PHE A 237 8.24 -12.41 -9.25
C PHE A 237 9.42 -13.40 -9.12
N ASP A 238 9.88 -14.01 -10.22
CA ASP A 238 11.07 -14.84 -10.24
C ASP A 238 12.33 -14.10 -9.76
N GLU A 239 12.41 -12.79 -9.98
CA GLU A 239 13.52 -11.94 -9.54
C GLU A 239 13.56 -11.73 -8.01
N LEU A 240 12.44 -11.96 -7.32
CA LEU A 240 12.39 -11.93 -5.86
C LEU A 240 12.93 -13.22 -5.22
N LEU A 241 12.87 -14.36 -5.92
CA LEU A 241 13.18 -15.68 -5.35
C LEU A 241 14.51 -15.75 -4.58
N PRO A 242 15.63 -15.16 -5.06
CA PRO A 242 16.90 -15.21 -4.35
C PRO A 242 16.86 -14.54 -2.96
N GLN A 243 15.93 -13.61 -2.75
CA GLN A 243 15.77 -12.85 -1.51
C GLN A 243 14.72 -13.46 -0.57
N MET A 244 13.96 -14.46 -1.03
CA MET A 244 12.86 -15.08 -0.28
C MET A 244 13.36 -16.20 0.65
N VAL A 245 14.20 -15.83 1.62
CA VAL A 245 14.77 -16.75 2.61
C VAL A 245 14.33 -16.35 4.02
N GLY A 246 13.95 -17.33 4.84
CA GLY A 246 13.53 -17.12 6.23
C GLY A 246 12.06 -16.75 6.37
N ARG A 247 11.75 -15.90 7.36
CA ARG A 247 10.39 -15.38 7.58
C ARG A 247 10.17 -14.10 6.79
N ILE A 248 9.08 -14.06 6.02
CA ILE A 248 8.78 -12.94 5.12
C ILE A 248 7.48 -12.25 5.54
N THR A 249 7.48 -10.92 5.55
CA THR A 249 6.24 -10.12 5.61
C THR A 249 6.04 -9.45 4.26
N PHE A 250 4.95 -9.79 3.57
CA PHE A 250 4.54 -9.13 2.34
C PHE A 250 3.65 -7.95 2.70
N ASP A 251 4.13 -6.74 2.44
CA ASP A 251 3.33 -5.52 2.56
C ASP A 251 2.65 -5.26 1.22
N MET A 252 1.32 -5.30 1.24
CA MET A 252 0.48 -5.38 0.05
C MET A 252 -0.26 -4.07 -0.24
N ALA A 253 -0.05 -3.03 0.55
CA ALA A 253 -0.95 -1.88 0.52
C ALA A 253 -0.80 -1.00 -0.71
N GLN A 254 0.29 -1.16 -1.46
CA GLN A 254 0.52 -0.44 -2.72
C GLN A 254 0.19 -1.28 -3.95
N VAL A 255 -0.38 -2.49 -3.78
CA VAL A 255 -0.88 -3.29 -4.91
C VAL A 255 -2.20 -2.70 -5.39
N THR A 256 -2.21 -2.16 -6.59
CA THR A 256 -3.33 -1.40 -7.17
C THR A 256 -4.25 -2.25 -8.03
N TYR A 257 -3.74 -3.35 -8.57
CA TYR A 257 -4.51 -4.23 -9.46
C TYR A 257 -3.86 -5.60 -9.56
N MET A 258 -4.67 -6.62 -9.87
CA MET A 258 -4.21 -7.98 -10.16
C MET A 258 -5.09 -8.57 -11.26
N ASN A 259 -4.50 -8.95 -12.41
CA ASN A 259 -5.20 -9.72 -13.44
C ASN A 259 -5.01 -11.23 -13.25
N SER A 260 -5.68 -12.04 -14.07
CA SER A 260 -5.64 -13.52 -13.96
C SER A 260 -4.24 -14.11 -14.18
N LEU A 261 -3.42 -13.52 -15.06
CA LEU A 261 -2.05 -13.95 -15.31
C LEU A 261 -1.12 -13.58 -14.15
N GLY A 262 -1.25 -12.36 -13.62
CA GLY A 262 -0.53 -11.89 -12.45
C GLY A 262 -0.86 -12.70 -11.20
N VAL A 263 -2.14 -13.02 -10.98
CA VAL A 263 -2.57 -13.95 -9.91
C VAL A 263 -1.89 -15.31 -10.06
N ARG A 264 -1.88 -15.89 -11.27
CA ARG A 264 -1.22 -17.19 -11.50
C ARG A 264 0.28 -17.12 -11.23
N ALA A 265 0.95 -16.08 -11.71
CA ALA A 265 2.38 -15.86 -11.50
C ALA A 265 2.71 -15.68 -10.01
N TRP A 266 1.88 -14.92 -9.29
CA TRP A 266 1.98 -14.74 -7.84
C TRP A 266 1.83 -16.07 -7.08
N CYS A 267 0.81 -16.86 -7.39
CA CYS A 267 0.61 -18.18 -6.76
C CYS A 267 1.78 -19.13 -7.03
N GLU A 268 2.32 -19.14 -8.26
CA GLU A 268 3.47 -19.95 -8.63
C GLU A 268 4.74 -19.51 -7.89
N PHE A 269 4.95 -18.19 -7.76
CA PHE A 269 6.02 -17.63 -6.96
C PHE A 269 5.95 -18.10 -5.50
N LEU A 270 4.80 -17.99 -4.84
CA LEU A 270 4.63 -18.44 -3.46
C LEU A 270 4.89 -19.95 -3.29
N ARG A 271 4.54 -20.75 -4.30
CA ARG A 271 4.78 -22.20 -4.32
C ARG A 271 6.26 -22.54 -4.47
N THR A 272 6.97 -21.79 -5.30
CA THR A 272 8.39 -22.03 -5.63
C THR A 272 9.35 -21.41 -4.61
N ALA A 273 8.96 -20.31 -3.96
CA ALA A 273 9.80 -19.59 -3.03
C ALA A 273 10.11 -20.44 -1.78
N ARG A 274 11.40 -20.48 -1.40
CA ARG A 274 11.91 -21.25 -0.24
C ARG A 274 11.71 -20.50 1.08
N ILE A 275 10.49 -20.01 1.28
CA ILE A 275 10.11 -19.23 2.45
C ILE A 275 9.86 -20.18 3.63
N GLN A 276 10.30 -19.84 4.84
CA GLN A 276 10.01 -20.68 6.02
C GLN A 276 8.58 -20.45 6.52
N GLY A 277 8.13 -19.20 6.51
CA GLY A 277 6.76 -18.78 6.79
C GLY A 277 6.56 -17.34 6.31
N TYR A 278 5.33 -16.99 5.96
CA TYR A 278 5.02 -15.63 5.54
C TYR A 278 3.64 -15.14 5.97
N GLU A 279 3.57 -13.82 6.15
CA GLU A 279 2.39 -13.07 6.54
C GLU A 279 2.14 -11.96 5.52
N PHE A 280 0.88 -11.58 5.36
CA PHE A 280 0.45 -10.48 4.50
C PHE A 280 -0.07 -9.34 5.34
N HIS A 281 0.58 -8.20 5.21
CA HIS A 281 0.30 -7.00 5.96
C HIS A 281 -0.24 -5.91 5.01
N ALA A 282 -1.16 -5.09 5.54
CA ALA A 282 -1.82 -3.99 4.88
C ALA A 282 -2.35 -4.40 3.50
N CYS A 283 -3.14 -5.48 3.44
CA CYS A 283 -3.68 -5.98 2.19
C CYS A 283 -4.60 -4.98 1.51
N SER A 284 -4.25 -4.58 0.30
CA SER A 284 -5.09 -3.72 -0.51
C SER A 284 -6.41 -4.41 -0.90
N VAL A 285 -7.44 -3.61 -1.17
CA VAL A 285 -8.74 -4.12 -1.66
C VAL A 285 -8.58 -5.02 -2.89
N PRO A 286 -7.81 -4.64 -3.94
CA PRO A 286 -7.55 -5.53 -5.07
C PRO A 286 -6.97 -6.90 -4.67
N PHE A 287 -6.03 -6.93 -3.73
CA PHE A 287 -5.45 -8.18 -3.25
C PHE A 287 -6.46 -9.04 -2.49
N ILE A 288 -7.21 -8.46 -1.56
CA ILE A 288 -8.22 -9.18 -0.79
C ILE A 288 -9.33 -9.74 -1.68
N LEU A 289 -9.79 -8.99 -2.67
CA LEU A 289 -10.78 -9.47 -3.63
C LEU A 289 -10.28 -10.73 -4.33
N GLN A 290 -9.04 -10.74 -4.82
CA GLN A 290 -8.47 -11.96 -5.43
C GLN A 290 -8.31 -13.10 -4.42
N ALA A 291 -7.83 -12.80 -3.20
CA ALA A 291 -7.65 -13.78 -2.14
C ALA A 291 -8.97 -14.44 -1.69
N SER A 292 -10.08 -13.71 -1.77
CA SER A 292 -11.42 -14.21 -1.45
C SER A 292 -11.94 -15.20 -2.52
N MET A 293 -11.53 -15.03 -3.77
CA MET A 293 -11.96 -15.88 -4.89
C MET A 293 -11.01 -17.06 -5.12
N VAL A 294 -9.71 -16.87 -4.90
CA VAL A 294 -8.65 -17.82 -5.20
C VAL A 294 -7.80 -18.05 -3.96
N ARG A 295 -8.04 -19.17 -3.27
CA ARG A 295 -7.34 -19.53 -2.02
C ARG A 295 -5.81 -19.53 -2.15
N ASP A 296 -5.31 -19.93 -3.32
CA ASP A 296 -3.87 -20.03 -3.59
C ASP A 296 -3.15 -18.67 -3.58
N VAL A 297 -3.87 -17.55 -3.68
CA VAL A 297 -3.30 -16.19 -3.57
C VAL A 297 -2.66 -15.97 -2.20
N ILE A 298 -3.23 -16.53 -1.14
CA ILE A 298 -2.64 -16.52 0.20
C ILE A 298 -1.66 -17.71 0.35
N GLY A 299 -1.92 -18.82 -0.35
CA GLY A 299 -1.13 -20.04 -0.24
C GLY A 299 -1.15 -20.58 1.20
N ARG A 300 0.03 -20.74 1.81
CA ARG A 300 0.21 -21.16 3.21
C ARG A 300 0.41 -19.99 4.20
N GLY A 301 0.33 -18.75 3.72
CA GLY A 301 0.51 -17.56 4.55
C GLY A 301 -0.72 -17.22 5.37
N THR A 302 -0.63 -16.12 6.12
CA THR A 302 -1.74 -15.57 6.90
C THR A 302 -1.88 -14.08 6.63
N VAL A 303 -3.10 -13.59 6.46
CA VAL A 303 -3.39 -12.14 6.40
C VAL A 303 -3.45 -11.59 7.82
N THR A 304 -2.66 -10.56 8.11
CA THR A 304 -2.58 -9.91 9.43
C THR A 304 -3.24 -8.54 9.45
N SER A 305 -3.35 -7.85 8.31
CA SER A 305 -4.23 -6.68 8.17
C SER A 305 -4.69 -6.47 6.73
N PHE A 306 -5.82 -5.77 6.57
CA PHE A 306 -6.36 -5.41 5.27
C PHE A 306 -7.26 -4.18 5.30
N PHE A 307 -7.32 -3.48 4.16
CA PHE A 307 -8.23 -2.36 3.94
C PHE A 307 -9.66 -2.87 3.72
N ALA A 308 -10.60 -2.37 4.52
CA ALA A 308 -11.97 -2.84 4.61
C ALA A 308 -12.96 -1.98 3.79
#